data_AF-A0A2V6U820-F1
#
_entry.id   AF-A0A2V6U820-F1
#
_cell.length_a   1.000
_cell.length_b   1.000
_cell.length_c   1.000
_cell.angle_alpha   90.00
_cell.angle_beta   90.00
_cell.angle_gamma   90.00
#
_symmetry.space_group_name_H-M   'P 1'
#
loop_
_entity.id
_entity.type
_entity.pdbx_description
1 polymer ?
#
loop_
_entity_poly.entity_id
_entity_poly.type
_entity_poly.pdbx_seq_one_letter_code
_entity_poly.pdbx_strand_id
1 'polypeptide(L)'
;FRHVYGASNAIADPGRVLQMWSREFAAMHKENGCFVLTCHPFISGRASRVAVIEELVGFMRRHRGVWFATCEEVARWHERQGRSGAPAARRPRRAKR
;
A
#
# COMPACT_ATOMS: atom_id res chain seq x y z
N PHE A 1 -3.43 17.22 16.85
CA PHE A 1 -3.11 15.86 17.36
C PHE A 1 -3.68 15.73 18.76
N ARG A 2 -4.78 14.97 18.92
CA ARG A 2 -5.37 14.73 20.25
C ARG A 2 -4.50 13.68 20.94
N HIS A 3 -3.96 14.01 22.11
CA HIS A 3 -3.26 13.02 22.94
C HIS A 3 -4.29 11.98 23.42
N VAL A 4 -4.05 10.72 23.10
CA VAL A 4 -4.82 9.58 23.60
C VAL A 4 -4.00 8.99 24.74
N TYR A 5 -4.51 9.06 25.97
CA TYR A 5 -3.84 8.49 27.13
C TYR A 5 -3.56 6.99 26.91
N GLY A 6 -2.31 6.57 27.09
CA GLY A 6 -1.86 5.18 26.88
C GLY A 6 -1.32 4.89 25.47
N ALA A 7 -1.60 5.73 24.47
CA ALA A 7 -0.95 5.65 23.18
C ALA A 7 0.36 6.44 23.22
N SER A 8 1.49 5.75 23.16
CA SER A 8 2.79 6.42 22.98
C SER A 8 2.76 7.14 21.63
N ASN A 9 2.79 8.47 21.65
CA ASN A 9 3.04 9.30 20.46
C ASN A 9 4.49 9.15 19.94
N ALA A 10 5.27 8.20 20.47
CA ALA A 10 6.64 7.96 20.03
C ALA A 10 6.65 7.30 18.65
N ILE A 11 7.54 7.80 17.80
CA ILE A 11 7.82 7.21 16.50
C ILE A 11 8.47 5.84 16.75
N ALA A 12 7.79 4.76 16.36
CA ALA A 12 8.24 3.38 16.59
C ALA A 12 9.64 3.12 16.01
N ASP A 13 10.45 2.27 16.63
CA ASP A 13 11.79 1.88 16.16
C ASP A 13 11.82 1.45 14.66
N PRO A 14 12.83 1.85 13.85
CA PRO A 14 12.96 1.46 12.44
C PRO A 14 12.93 -0.06 12.19
N GLY A 15 13.66 -0.83 12.97
CA GLY A 15 13.70 -2.29 12.83
C GLY A 15 12.35 -2.94 13.14
N ARG A 16 11.65 -2.45 14.17
CA ARG A 16 10.28 -2.89 14.47
C ARG A 16 9.33 -2.64 13.31
N VAL A 17 9.40 -1.47 12.68
CA VAL A 17 8.55 -1.11 11.54
C VAL A 17 8.85 -1.99 10.32
N LEU A 18 10.12 -2.24 10.01
CA LEU A 18 10.51 -3.16 8.94
C LEU A 18 9.93 -4.56 9.16
N GLN A 19 10.05 -5.10 10.37
CA GLN A 19 9.52 -6.41 10.73
C GLN A 19 8.01 -6.48 10.55
N MET A 20 7.27 -5.46 11.00
CA MET A 20 5.82 -5.39 10.83
C MET A 20 5.41 -5.37 9.36
N TRP A 21 6.00 -4.49 8.55
CA TRP A 21 5.69 -4.39 7.12
C TRP A 21 6.06 -5.64 6.34
N SER A 22 7.19 -6.27 6.66
CA SER A 22 7.62 -7.51 5.99
C SER A 22 6.65 -8.66 6.27
N ARG A 23 6.14 -8.78 7.51
CA ARG A 23 5.14 -9.78 7.87
C ARG A 23 3.80 -9.54 7.18
N GLU A 24 3.36 -8.28 7.12
CA GLU A 24 2.13 -7.90 6.42
C GLU A 24 2.22 -8.24 4.93
N PHE A 25 3.32 -7.86 4.28
CA PHE A 25 3.56 -8.22 2.88
C PHE A 25 3.54 -9.74 2.69
N ALA A 26 4.24 -10.52 3.53
CA ALA A 26 4.30 -11.96 3.40
C ALA A 26 2.91 -12.62 3.54
N ALA A 27 2.07 -12.11 4.46
CA ALA A 27 0.69 -12.56 4.61
C ALA A 27 -0.15 -12.23 3.36
N MET A 28 -0.07 -10.99 2.86
CA MET A 28 -0.79 -10.59 1.64
C MET A 28 -0.33 -11.33 0.39
N HIS A 29 0.98 -11.59 0.27
CA HIS A 29 1.56 -12.35 -0.85
C HIS A 29 1.03 -13.78 -0.89
N LYS A 30 0.89 -14.43 0.27
CA LYS A 30 0.30 -15.78 0.38
C LYS A 30 -1.15 -15.83 -0.13
N GLU A 31 -1.91 -14.77 0.10
CA GLU A 31 -3.31 -14.67 -0.33
C GLU A 31 -3.49 -14.10 -1.75
N ASN A 32 -2.39 -13.92 -2.51
CA ASN A 32 -2.39 -13.21 -3.81
C ASN A 32 -3.07 -11.82 -3.73
N GLY A 33 -2.94 -11.16 -2.59
CA GLY A 33 -3.57 -9.89 -2.28
C GLY A 33 -2.70 -8.68 -2.64
N CYS A 34 -3.20 -7.49 -2.26
CA CYS A 34 -2.51 -6.22 -2.48
C CYS A 34 -1.92 -5.69 -1.16
N PHE A 35 -0.63 -5.36 -1.17
CA PHE A 35 0.02 -4.65 -0.08
C PHE A 35 0.14 -3.15 -0.44
N VAL A 36 -0.40 -2.27 0.41
CA VAL A 36 -0.38 -0.81 0.18
C VAL A 36 0.28 -0.13 1.36
N LEU A 37 1.42 0.51 1.12
CA LEU A 37 2.15 1.26 2.14
C LEU A 37 1.84 2.75 2.05
N THR A 38 1.29 3.32 3.14
CA THR A 38 1.10 4.77 3.25
C THR A 38 2.37 5.45 3.75
N CYS A 39 2.94 6.33 2.92
CA CYS A 39 4.12 7.13 3.27
C CYS A 39 3.75 8.59 3.56
N HIS A 40 4.21 9.11 4.69
CA HIS A 40 4.06 10.54 5.05
C HIS A 40 5.43 11.21 5.10
N PRO A 41 5.68 12.33 4.38
CA PRO A 41 7.02 12.93 4.30
C PRO A 41 7.66 13.23 5.65
N PHE A 42 6.88 13.73 6.61
CA PHE A 42 7.35 14.06 7.97
C PHE A 42 7.88 12.84 8.76
N ILE A 43 7.34 11.65 8.48
CA ILE A 43 7.70 10.41 9.19
C ILE A 43 8.57 9.52 8.31
N SER A 44 8.03 9.06 7.18
CA SER A 44 8.67 8.12 6.26
C SER A 44 9.84 8.74 5.49
N GLY A 45 9.92 10.07 5.38
CA GLY A 45 11.02 10.77 4.71
C GLY A 45 12.29 10.93 5.53
N ARG A 46 12.28 10.55 6.83
CA ARG A 46 13.50 10.57 7.65
C ARG A 46 14.49 9.53 7.12
N ALA A 47 15.79 9.85 7.10
CA ALA A 47 16.81 8.99 6.49
C ALA A 47 16.77 7.52 6.95
N SER A 48 16.59 7.28 8.26
CA SER A 48 16.46 5.92 8.80
C SER A 48 15.20 5.18 8.33
N ARG A 49 14.15 5.88 7.93
CA ARG A 49 12.93 5.29 7.36
C ARG A 49 13.05 5.05 5.88
N VAL A 50 13.74 5.92 5.15
CA VAL A 50 14.07 5.69 3.74
C VAL A 50 14.91 4.41 3.61
N ALA A 51 15.93 4.24 4.45
CA ALA A 51 16.73 3.01 4.48
C ALA A 51 15.88 1.75 4.76
N VAL A 52 14.92 1.82 5.69
CA VAL A 52 13.98 0.73 5.96
C VAL A 52 13.06 0.44 4.76
N ILE A 53 12.58 1.47 4.06
CA ILE A 53 11.75 1.30 2.86
C ILE A 53 12.56 0.64 1.74
N GLU A 54 13.82 1.03 1.56
CA GLU A 54 14.74 0.41 0.60
C GLU A 54 14.94 -1.09 0.91
N GLU A 55 15.18 -1.42 2.18
CA GLU A 55 15.31 -2.82 2.62
C GLU A 55 14.01 -3.62 2.41
N LEU A 56 12.85 -3.03 2.72
CA LEU A 56 11.54 -3.64 2.49
C LEU A 56 11.30 -3.92 1.01
N VAL A 57 11.57 -2.96 0.13
CA VAL A 57 11.44 -3.13 -1.32
C VAL A 57 12.40 -4.22 -1.81
N GLY A 58 13.64 -4.23 -1.30
CA GLY A 58 14.60 -5.28 -1.58
C GLY A 58 14.13 -6.67 -1.15
N PHE A 59 13.44 -6.78 -0.01
CA PHE A 59 12.77 -8.00 0.44
C PHE A 59 11.67 -8.44 -0.52
N MET A 60 10.73 -7.56 -0.83
CA MET A 60 9.60 -7.85 -1.73
C MET A 60 10.06 -8.33 -3.11
N ARG A 61 11.13 -7.74 -3.67
CA ARG A 61 11.67 -8.12 -4.99
C ARG A 61 12.21 -9.54 -5.06
N ARG A 62 12.51 -10.18 -3.92
CA ARG A 62 12.94 -11.60 -3.89
C ARG A 62 11.79 -12.59 -4.06
N HIS A 63 10.54 -12.14 -3.93
CA HIS A 63 9.36 -12.97 -4.11
C HIS A 63 8.91 -12.96 -5.57
N ARG A 64 8.63 -14.14 -6.13
CA ARG A 64 8.07 -14.26 -7.47
C ARG A 64 6.61 -13.80 -7.49
N GLY A 65 6.17 -13.29 -8.64
CA GLY A 65 4.78 -12.87 -8.85
C GLY A 65 4.41 -11.52 -8.23
N VAL A 66 5.38 -10.77 -7.70
CA VAL A 66 5.12 -9.41 -7.18
C VAL A 66 5.06 -8.42 -8.33
N TRP A 67 3.93 -7.71 -8.43
CA TRP A 67 3.77 -6.57 -9.32
C TRP A 67 3.87 -5.26 -8.54
N PHE A 68 4.95 -4.52 -8.75
CA PHE A 68 5.05 -3.14 -8.28
C PHE A 68 4.29 -2.24 -9.23
N ALA A 69 3.23 -1.60 -8.73
CA ALA A 69 2.30 -0.84 -9.55
C ALA A 69 1.88 0.45 -8.88
N THR A 70 1.60 1.45 -9.70
CA THR A 70 0.84 2.63 -9.34
C THR A 70 -0.66 2.30 -9.30
N CYS A 71 -1.43 3.08 -8.55
CA CYS A 71 -2.90 2.95 -8.55
C CYS A 71 -3.50 3.10 -9.95
N GLU A 72 -2.88 3.91 -10.81
CA GLU A 72 -3.30 4.14 -12.19
C GLU A 72 -3.11 2.87 -13.06
N GLU A 73 -1.97 2.19 -12.92
CA GLU A 73 -1.73 0.93 -13.62
C GLU A 73 -2.71 -0.17 -13.18
N VAL A 74 -3.01 -0.25 -11.88
CA VAL A 74 -4.03 -1.17 -11.34
C VAL A 74 -5.40 -0.85 -11.91
N ALA A 75 -5.80 0.43 -11.95
CA ALA A 75 -7.06 0.85 -12.54
C ALA A 75 -7.16 0.48 -14.03
N ARG A 76 -6.11 0.78 -14.81
CA ARG A 76 -6.04 0.40 -16.23
C ARG A 76 -6.06 -1.11 -16.45
N TRP A 77 -5.37 -1.87 -15.60
CA TRP A 77 -5.40 -3.33 -15.65
C TRP A 77 -6.82 -3.85 -15.41
N HIS A 78 -7.51 -3.33 -14.40
CA HIS A 78 -8.89 -3.68 -14.11
C HIS A 78 -9.83 -3.33 -15.27
N GLU A 79 -9.69 -2.16 -15.90
CA GLU A 79 -10.48 -1.77 -17.08
C GLU A 79 -10.26 -2.71 -18.27
N ARG A 80 -9.01 -3.15 -18.50
CA ARG A 80 -8.69 -4.14 -19.55
C ARG A 80 -9.30 -5.50 -19.26
N GLN A 81 -9.29 -5.94 -18.00
CA GLN A 81 -9.89 -7.20 -17.59
C GLN A 81 -11.43 -7.16 -17.55
N GLY A 82 -12.01 -6.02 -17.20
CA GLY A 82 -13.46 -5.77 -17.21
C GLY A 82 -14.09 -5.76 -18.61
N ARG A 83 -13.30 -5.86 -19.68
CA ARG A 83 -13.80 -6.13 -21.04
C ARG A 83 -14.02 -7.61 -21.34
N SER A 84 -13.57 -8.51 -20.47
CA SER A 84 -13.83 -9.95 -20.55
C SER A 84 -15.12 -10.38 -19.82
N GLY A 85 -15.83 -9.43 -19.17
CA GLY A 85 -17.17 -9.63 -18.62
C GLY A 85 -17.89 -8.29 -18.48
N ALA A 86 -18.76 -7.94 -19.42
CA ALA A 86 -19.48 -6.66 -19.45
C ALA A 86 -20.98 -6.83 -19.10
N PRO A 87 -21.72 -5.77 -18.66
CA PRO A 87 -21.28 -4.44 -18.20
C PRO A 87 -22.02 -3.93 -16.92
N ALA A 88 -21.49 -2.89 -16.26
CA ALA A 88 -22.33 -1.99 -15.47
C ALA A 88 -22.37 -0.62 -16.16
N ALA A 89 -23.49 -0.34 -16.83
CA ALA A 89 -23.76 0.94 -17.46
C ALA A 89 -23.59 2.09 -16.45
N ARG A 90 -22.79 3.08 -16.83
CA ARG A 90 -22.57 4.29 -16.04
C ARG A 90 -23.88 5.09 -16.01
N ARG A 91 -24.60 5.03 -14.89
CA ARG A 91 -25.84 5.79 -14.69
C ARG A 91 -25.50 7.30 -14.77
N PRO A 92 -26.21 8.12 -15.57
CA PRO A 92 -25.88 9.54 -15.69
C PRO A 92 -26.06 10.23 -14.34
N ARG A 93 -25.08 11.07 -13.96
CA ARG A 93 -25.17 11.93 -12.76
C ARG A 93 -26.40 12.83 -12.92
N ARG A 94 -27.37 12.69 -12.02
CA ARG A 94 -28.51 13.59 -11.94
C ARG A 94 -27.99 15.01 -11.64
N ALA A 95 -28.20 15.94 -12.55
CA ALA A 95 -27.93 17.36 -12.31
C ALA A 95 -28.75 17.81 -11.09
N LYS A 96 -28.08 18.46 -10.12
CA LYS A 96 -28.78 19.13 -9.03
C LYS A 96 -29.50 20.34 -9.63
N ARG A 97 -30.81 20.42 -9.41
CA ARG A 97 -31.62 21.63 -9.64
C ARG A 97 -31.25 22.69 -8.62
#